data_AF-W1ESZ1-F1
#
_entry.id   AF-W1ESZ1-F1
#
_cell.length_a   1.000
_cell.length_b   1.000
_cell.length_c   1.000
_cell.angle_alpha   90.00
_cell.angle_beta   90.00
_cell.angle_gamma   90.00
#
_symmetry.space_group_name_H-M   'P 1'
#
loop_
_entity.id
_entity.type
_entity.pdbx_description
1 polymer ?
#
loop_
_entity_poly.entity_id
_entity_poly.type
_entity_poly.pdbx_seq_one_letter_code
_entity_poly.pdbx_strand_id
1 'polypeptide(L)'
;MRDARRLVMRRGRSAPGENPGYQTGRLARSIGYYVPRKSSRRSGLMVRISPNQKNGQGNRRFPEGSAYYPAFLYYGVRHAAYGMSKKDKRQKKQHSSRWRLAPRNNFMADVIDQRRYWTQKLLSRELQRSLRPVRRKKT
;
A
#
# COMPACT_ATOMS: atom_id res chain seq x y z
N MET A 1 -9.54 1.01 3.46
CA MET A 1 -8.94 0.67 2.15
C MET A 1 -9.63 1.30 0.94
N ARG A 2 -10.93 1.63 0.98
CA ARG A 2 -11.59 2.32 -0.14
C ARG A 2 -10.91 3.65 -0.50
N ASP A 3 -10.48 4.42 0.50
CA ASP A 3 -9.82 5.71 0.28
C ASP A 3 -8.44 5.55 -0.37
N ALA A 4 -7.63 4.59 0.08
CA ALA A 4 -6.37 4.23 -0.56
C ALA A 4 -6.56 3.81 -2.02
N ARG A 5 -7.62 3.05 -2.32
CA ARG A 5 -7.98 2.72 -3.71
C ARG A 5 -8.35 3.98 -4.49
N ARG A 6 -9.10 4.90 -3.89
CA ARG A 6 -9.52 6.16 -4.52
C ARG A 6 -8.32 7.02 -4.92
N LEU A 7 -7.28 7.11 -4.08
CA LEU A 7 -6.06 7.89 -4.38
C LEU A 7 -5.29 7.38 -5.61
N VAL A 8 -5.39 6.08 -5.92
CA VAL A 8 -4.73 5.45 -7.09
C VAL A 8 -5.68 5.23 -8.28
N MET A 9 -6.90 5.75 -8.21
CA MET A 9 -7.92 5.62 -9.27
C MET A 9 -8.01 6.83 -10.20
N ARG A 10 -7.18 7.87 -9.99
CA ARG A 10 -7.10 9.03 -10.89
C ARG A 10 -6.50 8.61 -12.24
N ARG A 11 -7.29 8.69 -13.32
CA ARG A 11 -6.80 8.45 -14.69
C ARG A 11 -5.82 9.54 -15.10
N GLY A 12 -4.67 9.16 -15.62
CA GLY A 12 -3.65 10.09 -16.07
C GLY A 12 -2.24 9.53 -15.94
N ARG A 13 -1.28 10.27 -16.49
CA ARG A 13 0.14 9.96 -16.33
C ARG A 13 0.52 10.24 -14.87
N SER A 14 1.20 9.30 -14.23
CA SER A 14 1.75 9.55 -12.91
C SER A 14 2.81 10.66 -13.03
N ALA A 15 2.67 11.79 -12.33
CA ALA A 15 3.71 12.83 -12.22
C ALA A 15 4.60 12.67 -10.96
N PRO A 16 5.84 13.15 -10.97
CA PRO A 16 6.71 13.13 -9.79
C PRO A 16 6.02 13.74 -8.56
N GLY A 17 6.15 13.11 -7.40
CA GLY A 17 5.51 13.59 -6.16
C GLY A 17 3.99 13.47 -6.12
N GLU A 18 3.36 12.82 -7.11
CA GLU A 18 1.93 12.51 -7.05
C GLU A 18 1.70 11.03 -6.75
N ASN A 19 0.47 10.71 -6.35
CA ASN A 19 0.02 9.33 -6.26
C ASN A 19 0.02 8.65 -7.64
N PRO A 20 0.31 7.33 -7.71
CA PRO A 20 0.32 6.61 -8.97
C PRO A 20 -1.01 6.74 -9.74
N GLY A 21 -0.91 7.07 -11.03
CA GLY A 21 -2.05 7.15 -11.92
C GLY A 21 -2.68 5.79 -12.23
N TYR A 22 -3.96 5.82 -12.58
CA TYR A 22 -4.75 4.64 -12.92
C TYR A 22 -4.54 4.25 -14.38
N GLN A 23 -4.02 3.03 -14.60
CA GLN A 23 -3.91 2.41 -15.93
C GLN A 23 -4.83 1.19 -16.05
N THR A 24 -4.45 0.06 -15.47
CA THR A 24 -5.18 -1.23 -15.57
C THR A 24 -6.02 -1.55 -14.33
N GLY A 25 -5.88 -0.76 -13.26
CA GLY A 25 -6.51 -1.03 -11.96
C GLY A 25 -5.89 -2.16 -11.15
N ARG A 26 -4.81 -2.81 -11.63
CA ARG A 26 -4.09 -3.85 -10.88
C ARG A 26 -3.62 -3.38 -9.51
N LEU A 27 -3.11 -2.14 -9.42
CA LEU A 27 -2.69 -1.51 -8.17
C LEU A 27 -3.89 -1.28 -7.22
N ALA A 28 -4.98 -0.69 -7.71
CA ALA A 28 -6.19 -0.49 -6.90
C ALA A 28 -6.75 -1.82 -6.37
N ARG A 29 -6.70 -2.89 -7.17
CA ARG A 29 -7.16 -4.23 -6.79
C ARG A 29 -6.21 -4.94 -5.81
N SER A 30 -4.92 -4.61 -5.81
CA SER A 30 -3.93 -5.22 -4.89
C SER A 30 -3.97 -4.62 -3.48
N ILE A 31 -4.57 -3.43 -3.32
CA ILE A 31 -4.83 -2.77 -2.04
C ILE A 31 -5.94 -3.53 -1.30
N GLY A 32 -5.53 -4.35 -0.34
CA GLY A 32 -6.42 -5.18 0.48
C GLY A 32 -5.92 -5.31 1.91
N TYR A 33 -6.74 -5.89 2.76
CA TYR A 33 -6.42 -6.26 4.13
C TYR A 33 -6.94 -7.68 4.39
N TYR A 34 -6.23 -8.43 5.23
CA TYR A 34 -6.66 -9.75 5.69
C TYR A 34 -7.02 -9.66 7.17
N VAL A 35 -8.24 -10.06 7.51
CA VAL A 35 -8.67 -10.29 8.89
C VAL A 35 -8.76 -11.80 9.10
N PRO A 36 -7.93 -12.39 9.97
CA PRO A 36 -8.00 -13.80 10.31
C PRO A 36 -9.38 -14.16 10.89
N ARG A 37 -9.95 -15.30 10.48
CA ARG A 37 -11.22 -15.81 11.02
C ARG A 37 -11.02 -16.41 12.41
N LYS A 38 -12.11 -16.56 13.19
CA LYS A 38 -12.09 -17.23 14.51
C LYS A 38 -11.44 -18.62 14.47
N SER A 39 -11.67 -19.37 13.39
CA SER A 39 -11.12 -20.71 13.16
C SER A 39 -9.69 -20.73 12.59
N SER A 40 -9.10 -19.56 12.27
CA SER A 40 -7.74 -19.50 11.77
C SER A 40 -6.74 -19.62 12.92
N ARG A 41 -5.54 -20.17 12.64
CA ARG A 41 -4.44 -20.33 13.60
C ARG A 41 -3.92 -19.02 14.23
N ARG A 42 -4.43 -17.86 13.82
CA ARG A 42 -4.10 -16.52 14.37
C ARG A 42 -5.37 -15.69 14.59
N SER A 43 -6.38 -16.30 15.21
CA SER A 43 -7.62 -15.60 15.53
C SER A 43 -7.37 -14.53 16.61
N GLY A 44 -7.83 -13.30 16.35
CA GLY A 44 -8.04 -12.31 17.42
C GLY A 44 -7.27 -10.98 17.33
N LEU A 45 -6.07 -10.90 16.75
CA LEU A 45 -5.21 -9.71 17.04
C LEU A 45 -4.32 -9.19 15.91
N MET A 46 -4.36 -9.75 14.70
CA MET A 46 -3.44 -9.33 13.63
C MET A 46 -4.18 -8.97 12.34
N VAL A 47 -4.39 -7.68 12.10
CA VAL A 47 -4.80 -7.18 10.78
C VAL A 47 -3.54 -7.02 9.94
N ARG A 48 -3.33 -7.90 8.95
CA ARG A 48 -2.23 -7.74 8.00
C ARG A 48 -2.67 -6.82 6.86
N ILE A 49 -2.05 -5.65 6.77
CA ILE A 49 -2.21 -4.72 5.66
C ILE A 49 -1.00 -4.92 4.74
N SER A 50 -1.21 -5.49 3.56
CA SER A 50 -0.15 -5.67 2.56
C SER A 50 -0.71 -5.40 1.16
N PRO A 51 -0.24 -4.37 0.44
CA PRO A 51 -0.43 -4.24 -1.00
C PRO A 51 0.16 -5.43 -1.78
N ASN A 52 -0.52 -6.58 -1.83
CA ASN A 52 -0.31 -7.55 -2.90
C ASN A 52 -1.44 -8.58 -3.07
N GLN A 53 -2.68 -8.35 -2.61
CA GLN A 53 -3.77 -9.30 -2.90
C GLN A 53 -5.19 -8.87 -2.53
N LYS A 54 -6.15 -9.46 -3.26
CA LYS A 54 -7.57 -9.50 -2.90
C LYS A 54 -7.69 -10.12 -1.50
N ASN A 55 -8.14 -9.35 -0.52
CA ASN A 55 -8.35 -9.77 0.87
C ASN A 55 -7.09 -10.24 1.62
N GLY A 56 -5.88 -9.86 1.17
CA GLY A 56 -4.60 -10.24 1.80
C GLY A 56 -4.34 -11.75 1.91
N GLN A 57 -5.09 -12.57 1.15
CA GLN A 57 -4.91 -14.01 1.04
C GLN A 57 -3.98 -14.34 -0.13
N GLY A 58 -3.01 -15.21 0.13
CA GLY A 58 -2.11 -15.77 -0.88
C GLY A 58 -0.74 -15.10 -0.96
N ASN A 59 -0.25 -14.42 0.10
CA ASN A 59 1.03 -13.70 0.11
C ASN A 59 2.10 -14.59 -0.52
N ARG A 60 2.33 -14.44 -1.82
CA ARG A 60 3.49 -15.02 -2.45
C ARG A 60 4.62 -14.17 -1.92
N ARG A 61 5.53 -14.81 -1.19
CA ARG A 61 6.83 -14.19 -0.90
C ARG A 61 7.31 -13.65 -2.24
N PHE A 62 7.62 -12.36 -2.28
CA PHE A 62 8.28 -11.80 -3.45
C PHE A 62 9.47 -12.71 -3.76
N PRO A 63 9.64 -13.19 -5.01
CA PRO A 63 10.85 -13.88 -5.41
C PRO A 63 12.06 -13.17 -4.82
N GLU A 64 13.03 -13.92 -4.29
CA GLU A 64 14.22 -13.35 -3.68
C GLU A 64 14.90 -12.37 -4.68
N GLY A 65 15.11 -11.12 -4.26
CA GLY A 65 15.59 -10.04 -5.14
C GLY A 65 14.51 -9.21 -5.86
N SER A 66 13.23 -9.57 -5.78
CA SER A 66 12.14 -8.73 -6.30
C SER A 66 11.67 -7.75 -5.21
N ALA A 67 11.96 -6.46 -5.39
CA ALA A 67 11.53 -5.48 -4.41
C ALA A 67 10.03 -5.18 -4.56
N TYR A 68 9.45 -4.84 -3.41
CA TYR A 68 8.04 -4.50 -3.29
C TYR A 68 7.67 -3.34 -4.22
N TYR A 69 6.73 -3.52 -5.14
CA TYR A 69 6.35 -2.50 -6.13
C TYR A 69 6.10 -1.08 -5.54
N PRO A 70 5.52 -0.93 -4.34
CA PRO A 70 5.44 0.37 -3.65
C PRO A 70 6.78 1.01 -3.23
N ALA A 71 7.81 0.23 -2.90
CA ALA A 71 9.11 0.76 -2.47
C ALA A 71 9.83 1.52 -3.60
N PHE A 72 9.73 1.02 -4.83
CA PHE A 72 10.28 1.67 -6.02
C PHE A 72 9.57 2.98 -6.38
N LEU A 73 8.30 3.12 -6.00
CA LEU A 73 7.54 4.34 -6.21
C LEU A 73 7.95 5.39 -5.19
N TYR A 74 8.06 5.03 -3.91
CA TYR A 74 8.41 6.00 -2.87
C TYR A 74 9.80 6.61 -3.04
N TYR A 75 10.83 5.79 -3.26
CA TYR A 75 12.21 6.28 -3.44
C TYR A 75 12.57 6.62 -4.88
N GLY A 76 11.73 6.24 -5.85
CA GLY A 76 12.04 6.31 -7.26
C GLY A 76 13.11 5.31 -7.69
N VAL A 77 13.34 5.23 -9.01
CA VAL A 77 14.37 4.42 -9.64
C VAL A 77 15.28 5.33 -10.44
N ARG A 78 16.56 5.37 -10.07
CA ARG A 78 17.59 6.03 -10.87
C ARG A 78 17.95 5.17 -12.07
N HIS A 79 18.34 5.82 -13.15
CA HIS A 79 19.03 5.14 -14.22
C HIS A 79 20.41 4.65 -13.68
N ALA A 80 20.55 3.39 -13.29
CA ALA A 80 21.82 2.86 -12.76
C ALA A 80 22.98 3.07 -13.76
N ALA A 81 24.10 3.63 -13.35
CA ALA A 81 25.24 3.88 -14.25
C ALA A 81 26.25 2.72 -14.29
N TYR A 82 26.28 1.93 -13.21
CA TYR A 82 27.20 0.82 -13.02
C TYR A 82 26.67 -0.44 -13.73
N GLY A 83 27.48 -1.06 -14.60
CA GLY A 83 27.14 -2.29 -15.32
C GLY A 83 26.33 -2.15 -16.63
N MET A 84 25.93 -0.94 -17.04
CA MET A 84 25.22 -0.75 -18.32
C MET A 84 26.14 -0.77 -19.55
N SER A 85 25.64 -1.31 -20.65
CA SER A 85 26.29 -1.27 -21.97
C SER A 85 26.49 0.18 -22.45
N LYS A 86 27.53 0.41 -23.28
CA LYS A 86 27.81 1.72 -23.89
C LYS A 86 26.62 2.28 -24.69
N LYS A 87 25.80 1.40 -25.29
CA LYS A 87 24.60 1.78 -26.06
C LYS A 87 23.53 2.43 -25.17
N ASP A 88 23.27 1.83 -24.00
CA ASP A 88 22.29 2.33 -23.03
C ASP A 88 22.75 3.65 -22.38
N LYS A 89 24.08 3.81 -22.19
CA LYS A 89 24.66 5.08 -21.71
C LYS A 89 24.45 6.23 -22.70
N ARG A 90 24.50 5.98 -24.01
CA ARG A 90 24.20 7.00 -25.04
C ARG A 90 22.72 7.41 -25.02
N GLN A 91 21.80 6.46 -24.87
CA GLN A 91 20.37 6.78 -24.75
C GLN A 91 20.05 7.62 -23.51
N LYS A 92 20.76 7.42 -22.38
CA LYS A 92 20.59 8.32 -21.21
C LYS A 92 20.92 9.77 -21.49
N LYS A 93 21.94 10.07 -22.32
CA LYS A 93 22.30 11.47 -22.62
C LYS A 93 21.14 12.23 -23.28
N GLN A 94 20.19 11.52 -23.91
CA GLN A 94 19.01 12.10 -24.53
C GLN A 94 17.84 12.32 -23.55
N HIS A 95 17.89 11.74 -22.35
CA HIS A 95 16.88 11.96 -21.31
C HIS A 95 17.41 12.96 -20.27
N SER A 96 16.79 14.14 -20.18
CA SER A 96 17.18 15.22 -19.27
C SER A 96 17.07 14.88 -17.78
N SER A 97 16.36 13.81 -17.43
CA SER A 97 16.10 13.38 -16.06
C SER A 97 17.05 12.26 -15.61
N ARG A 98 17.74 12.46 -14.47
CA ARG A 98 18.52 11.42 -13.77
C ARG A 98 17.66 10.21 -13.34
N TRP A 99 16.34 10.38 -13.30
CA TRP A 99 15.37 9.39 -12.85
C TRP A 99 14.79 8.61 -14.02
N ARG A 100 14.87 7.27 -13.93
CA ARG A 100 14.11 6.34 -14.79
C ARG A 100 12.65 6.32 -14.37
N LEU A 101 12.42 6.42 -13.07
CA LEU A 101 11.10 6.53 -12.47
C LEU A 101 11.23 7.50 -11.29
N ALA A 102 10.63 8.68 -11.39
CA ALA A 102 10.72 9.68 -10.33
C ALA A 102 9.99 9.19 -9.06
N PRO A 103 10.45 9.61 -7.86
CA PRO A 103 9.76 9.37 -6.59
C PRO A 103 8.28 9.79 -6.62
N ARG A 104 7.46 9.10 -5.84
CA ARG A 104 6.00 9.20 -5.77
C ARG A 104 5.54 9.30 -4.31
N ASN A 105 4.34 9.82 -4.13
CA ASN A 105 3.73 9.83 -2.81
C ASN A 105 3.31 8.44 -2.36
N ASN A 106 3.27 8.28 -1.04
CA ASN A 106 2.85 7.06 -0.40
C ASN A 106 1.36 7.15 -0.03
N PHE A 107 0.51 6.77 -0.96
CA PHE A 107 -0.95 6.73 -0.78
C PHE A 107 -1.42 5.93 0.45
N MET A 108 -0.61 5.01 0.99
CA MET A 108 -0.95 4.31 2.25
C MET A 108 -0.70 5.19 3.46
N ALA A 109 0.42 5.93 3.49
CA ALA A 109 0.73 6.87 4.56
C ALA A 109 -0.30 8.01 4.59
N ASP A 110 -0.60 8.60 3.42
CA ASP A 110 -1.60 9.66 3.27
C ASP A 110 -2.96 9.26 3.89
N VAL A 111 -3.39 8.01 3.65
CA VAL A 111 -4.67 7.52 4.16
C VAL A 111 -4.62 7.21 5.65
N ILE A 112 -3.48 6.75 6.16
CA ILE A 112 -3.30 6.53 7.59
C ILE A 112 -3.41 7.87 8.33
N ASP A 113 -2.75 8.91 7.82
CA ASP A 113 -2.80 10.25 8.41
C ASP A 113 -4.21 10.85 8.33
N GLN A 114 -4.86 10.79 7.17
CA GLN A 114 -6.24 11.25 7.00
C GLN A 114 -7.23 10.54 7.93
N ARG A 115 -7.02 9.25 8.19
CA ARG A 115 -7.92 8.44 9.04
C ARG A 115 -7.49 8.38 10.50
N ARG A 116 -6.40 9.04 10.90
CA ARG A 116 -5.83 8.96 12.25
C ARG A 116 -6.87 9.26 13.32
N TYR A 117 -7.53 10.42 13.23
CA TYR A 117 -8.55 10.84 14.19
C TYR A 117 -9.75 9.88 14.22
N TRP A 118 -10.28 9.50 13.04
CA TRP A 118 -11.41 8.58 12.95
C TRP A 118 -11.08 7.21 13.57
N THR A 119 -9.86 6.72 13.34
CA THR A 119 -9.39 5.41 13.84
C THR A 119 -9.24 5.46 15.35
N GLN A 120 -8.62 6.51 15.88
CA GLN A 120 -8.49 6.72 17.33
C GLN A 120 -9.88 6.76 18.00
N LYS A 121 -10.81 7.57 17.46
CA LYS A 121 -12.17 7.69 18.00
C LYS A 121 -12.92 6.35 17.97
N LEU A 122 -12.76 5.58 16.89
CA LEU A 122 -13.38 4.25 16.76
C LEU A 122 -12.82 3.29 17.80
N LEU A 123 -11.50 3.21 17.94
CA LEU A 123 -10.85 2.32 18.91
C LEU A 123 -11.25 2.69 20.35
N SER A 124 -11.24 3.97 20.70
CA SER A 124 -11.68 4.43 22.02
C SER A 124 -13.14 4.07 22.31
N ARG A 125 -14.03 4.22 21.31
CA ARG A 125 -15.45 3.87 21.44
C ARG A 125 -15.65 2.36 21.64
N GLU A 126 -14.99 1.54 20.83
CA GLU A 126 -15.13 0.08 20.93
C GLU A 126 -14.50 -0.46 22.22
N LEU A 127 -13.39 0.13 22.68
CA LEU A 127 -12.81 -0.16 23.99
C LEU A 127 -13.79 0.15 25.13
N GLN A 128 -14.45 1.32 25.10
CA GLN A 128 -15.47 1.65 26.09
C GLN A 128 -16.64 0.67 26.06
N ARG A 129 -17.04 0.20 24.88
CA ARG A 129 -18.11 -0.82 24.74
C ARG A 129 -17.68 -2.17 25.30
N SER A 130 -16.45 -2.61 25.07
CA SER A 130 -15.96 -3.89 25.58
C SER A 130 -15.85 -3.93 27.10
N LEU A 131 -15.63 -2.77 27.73
CA LEU A 131 -15.58 -2.64 29.19
C LEU A 131 -16.98 -2.62 29.84
N ARG A 132 -18.07 -2.42 29.08
CA ARG A 132 -19.42 -2.43 29.65
C ARG A 132 -19.83 -3.87 29.97
N PRO A 133 -20.30 -4.15 31.20
CA PRO A 133 -20.74 -5.47 31.57
C PRO A 133 -21.95 -5.90 30.72
N VAL A 134 -21.92 -7.12 30.21
CA VAL A 134 -23.04 -7.72 29.48
C VAL A 134 -24.18 -7.97 30.46
N ARG A 135 -25.36 -7.38 30.22
CA ARG A 135 -26.56 -7.67 31.01
C ARG A 135 -26.89 -9.16 30.88
N ARG A 136 -26.73 -9.92 31.98
CA ARG A 136 -27.19 -11.30 32.06
C ARG A 136 -28.71 -11.30 32.13
N LYS A 137 -29.37 -12.03 31.22
CA LYS A 137 -30.80 -12.34 31.38
C LYS A 137 -30.93 -13.21 32.63
N LYS A 138 -31.76 -12.79 33.59
CA LYS A 138 -32.17 -13.68 34.69
C LYS A 138 -32.99 -14.80 34.06
N THR A 139 -32.46 -16.02 34.12
CA THR A 139 -33.22 -17.26 33.93
C THR A 139 -34.12 -17.48 35.13
#